data_AF-A0A2T3LHM6-F1
#
_entry.id   AF-A0A2T3LHM6-F1
#
_cell.length_a   1.000
_cell.length_b   1.000
_cell.length_c   1.000
_cell.angle_alpha   90.00
_cell.angle_beta   90.00
_cell.angle_gamma   90.00
#
_symmetry.space_group_name_H-M   'P 1'
#
loop_
_entity.id
_entity.type
_entity.pdbx_description
1 polymer ?
#
loop_
_entity_poly.entity_id
_entity_poly.type
_entity_poly.pdbx_seq_one_letter_code
_entity_poly.pdbx_strand_id
1 'polypeptide(L)'
;MSQPYYMAIAKTILSQLGGNRFITMTGAKHFVGLTEPGLQFDLPTDIRATNKVTRLRVILDSSDTYTVISFRKKRGQLYRNDGAVYVVVGVR
;
A
#
# COMPACT_ATOMS: atom_id res chain seq x y z
N MET A 1 -9.37 8.65 16.87
CA MET A 1 -7.93 8.78 16.54
C MET A 1 -7.75 9.97 15.60
N SER A 2 -6.60 10.66 15.64
CA SER A 2 -6.39 11.95 14.93
C SER A 2 -5.55 11.81 13.66
N GLN A 3 -5.68 12.78 12.74
CA GLN A 3 -4.94 12.81 11.47
C GLN A 3 -3.40 12.68 11.61
N PRO A 4 -2.73 13.29 12.61
CA PRO A 4 -1.30 13.11 12.84
C PRO A 4 -0.90 11.67 13.17
N TYR A 5 -1.78 10.92 13.87
CA TYR A 5 -1.54 9.52 14.21
C TYR A 5 -1.55 8.63 12.95
N TYR A 6 -2.53 8.80 12.05
CA TYR A 6 -2.57 8.04 10.79
C TYR A 6 -1.38 8.34 9.89
N MET A 7 -0.91 9.60 9.86
CA MET A 7 0.31 9.96 9.15
C MET A 7 1.55 9.26 9.73
N ALA A 8 1.64 9.11 11.05
CA ALA A 8 2.71 8.36 11.68
C ALA A 8 2.67 6.87 11.27
N ILE A 9 1.49 6.24 11.29
CA ILE A 9 1.31 4.86 10.82
C ILE A 9 1.72 4.70 9.35
N ALA A 10 1.32 5.63 8.47
CA ALA A 10 1.69 5.59 7.06
C ALA A 10 3.22 5.62 6.85
N LYS A 11 3.93 6.44 7.64
CA LYS A 11 5.41 6.49 7.63
C LYS A 11 6.03 5.21 8.17
N THR A 12 5.47 4.63 9.23
CA THR A 12 5.92 3.35 9.78
C THR A 12 5.79 2.23 8.75
N ILE A 13 4.65 2.14 8.07
CA ILE A 13 4.41 1.15 6.99
C ILE A 13 5.46 1.32 5.89
N LEU A 14 5.71 2.56 5.43
CA LEU A 14 6.72 2.79 4.40
C LEU A 14 8.12 2.38 4.86
N SER A 15 8.48 2.68 6.11
CA SER A 15 9.76 2.27 6.70
C SER A 15 9.91 0.75 6.73
N GLN A 16 8.88 0.03 7.17
CA GLN A 16 8.86 -1.44 7.25
C GLN A 16 8.94 -2.11 5.87
N LEU A 17 8.34 -1.51 4.84
CA LEU A 17 8.49 -1.98 3.46
C LEU A 17 9.92 -1.81 2.93
N GLY A 18 10.77 -1.01 3.60
CA GLY A 18 12.16 -0.74 3.23
C GLY A 18 12.44 0.72 2.87
N GLY A 19 11.48 1.63 3.08
CA GLY A 19 11.64 3.07 2.89
C GLY A 19 12.14 3.44 1.49
N ASN A 20 13.21 4.23 1.43
CA ASN A 20 13.80 4.65 0.15
C ASN A 20 14.27 3.46 -0.70
N ARG A 21 14.77 2.38 -0.09
CA ARG A 21 15.22 1.21 -0.85
C ARG A 21 14.06 0.53 -1.56
N PHE A 22 12.90 0.42 -0.91
CA PHE A 22 11.67 -0.06 -1.52
C PHE A 22 11.27 0.80 -2.72
N ILE A 23 11.31 2.14 -2.56
CA ILE A 23 11.00 3.09 -3.63
C ILE A 23 11.93 2.88 -4.83
N THR A 24 13.24 2.79 -4.60
CA THR A 24 14.23 2.56 -5.66
C THR A 24 14.05 1.22 -6.37
N MET A 25 13.77 0.14 -5.63
CA MET A 25 13.64 -1.20 -6.19
C MET A 25 12.33 -1.40 -6.97
N THR A 26 11.25 -0.75 -6.55
CA THR A 26 9.91 -0.98 -7.12
C THR A 26 9.47 0.13 -8.06
N GLY A 27 10.12 1.29 -8.03
CA GLY A 27 9.67 2.49 -8.74
C GLY A 27 8.36 3.08 -8.19
N ALA A 28 7.98 2.72 -6.97
CA ALA A 28 6.74 3.18 -6.35
C ALA A 28 6.71 4.72 -6.22
N LYS A 29 5.53 5.32 -6.36
CA LYS A 29 5.34 6.78 -6.35
C LYS A 29 3.97 7.17 -5.82
N HIS A 30 3.75 8.48 -5.67
CA HIS A 30 2.48 9.05 -5.19
C HIS A 30 2.02 8.45 -3.85
N PHE A 31 2.93 8.39 -2.87
CA PHE A 31 2.62 7.93 -1.53
C PHE A 31 1.66 8.90 -0.84
N VAL A 32 0.57 8.37 -0.28
CA VAL A 32 -0.46 9.13 0.42
C VAL A 32 -0.85 8.38 1.69
N GLY A 33 -0.82 9.08 2.83
CA GLY A 33 -1.41 8.59 4.07
C GLY A 33 -2.93 8.64 4.00
N LEU A 34 -3.60 7.58 4.46
CA LEU A 34 -5.05 7.47 4.40
C LEU A 34 -5.73 8.25 5.54
N THR A 35 -7.05 8.41 5.46
CA THR A 35 -7.92 8.90 6.54
C THR A 35 -8.22 7.83 7.59
N GLU A 36 -7.56 6.68 7.47
CA GLU A 36 -7.55 5.53 8.37
C GLU A 36 -6.08 5.10 8.55
N PRO A 37 -5.73 4.24 9.54
CA PRO A 37 -4.37 3.77 9.75
C PRO A 37 -3.81 3.02 8.52
N GLY A 38 -3.14 3.71 7.60
CA GLY A 38 -2.67 3.06 6.38
C GLY A 38 -1.97 3.96 5.38
N LEU A 39 -1.42 3.31 4.35
CA LEU A 39 -0.63 3.90 3.28
C LEU A 39 -1.15 3.44 1.92
N GLN A 40 -1.23 4.36 0.96
CA GLN A 40 -1.50 4.04 -0.45
C GLN A 40 -0.37 4.57 -1.34
N PHE A 41 -0.01 3.82 -2.37
CA PHE A 41 0.95 4.25 -3.38
C PHE A 41 0.70 3.59 -4.73
N ASP A 42 1.23 4.21 -5.78
CA ASP A 42 1.22 3.70 -7.14
C ASP A 42 2.49 2.91 -7.42
N LEU A 43 2.35 1.80 -8.13
CA LEU A 43 3.45 1.07 -8.74
C LEU A 43 3.55 1.45 -10.22
N PRO A 44 4.75 1.39 -10.82
CA PRO A 44 4.90 1.49 -12.27
C PRO A 44 4.01 0.47 -12.98
N THR A 45 3.45 0.86 -14.12
CA THR A 45 2.71 -0.07 -14.96
C THR A 45 3.70 -1.04 -15.59
N ASP A 46 3.72 -2.28 -15.11
CA ASP A 46 4.46 -3.38 -15.72
C ASP A 46 3.48 -4.41 -16.30
N ILE A 47 3.70 -4.80 -17.56
CA ILE A 47 2.89 -5.82 -18.24
C ILE A 47 3.10 -7.21 -17.64
N ARG A 48 4.24 -7.43 -16.95
CA ARG A 48 4.63 -8.68 -16.28
C ARG A 48 4.12 -8.76 -14.84
N ALA A 49 3.62 -7.66 -14.27
CA ALA A 49 3.08 -7.67 -12.92
C ALA A 49 1.85 -8.60 -12.84
N THR A 50 1.86 -9.51 -11.87
CA THR A 50 0.70 -10.37 -11.55
C THR A 50 -0.55 -9.51 -11.39
N ASN A 51 -1.64 -9.88 -12.05
CA ASN A 51 -2.90 -9.14 -12.06
C ASN A 51 -2.81 -7.67 -12.51
N LYS A 52 -1.71 -7.27 -13.16
CA LYS A 52 -1.47 -5.91 -13.67
C LYS A 52 -1.72 -4.86 -12.58
N VAL A 53 -1.27 -5.15 -11.36
CA VAL A 53 -1.39 -4.23 -10.22
C VAL A 53 -0.62 -2.95 -10.53
N THR A 54 -1.26 -1.82 -10.29
CA THR A 54 -0.65 -0.49 -10.46
C THR A 54 -0.79 0.37 -9.22
N ARG A 55 -1.52 -0.09 -8.20
CA ARG A 55 -1.73 0.62 -6.94
C ARG A 55 -1.95 -0.37 -5.82
N LEU A 56 -1.36 -0.08 -4.66
CA LEU A 56 -1.55 -0.83 -3.42
C LEU A 56 -2.09 0.09 -2.34
N ARG A 57 -2.92 -0.47 -1.48
CA ARG A 57 -3.37 0.14 -0.23
C ARG A 57 -3.07 -0.85 0.90
N VAL A 58 -2.35 -0.39 1.90
CA VAL A 58 -1.97 -1.18 3.08
C VAL A 58 -2.65 -0.54 4.28
N ILE A 59 -3.53 -1.29 4.95
CA ILE A 59 -4.33 -0.82 6.09
C ILE A 59 -3.92 -1.63 7.31
N LEU A 60 -3.58 -0.95 8.41
CA LEU A 60 -3.33 -1.56 9.70
C LEU A 60 -4.68 -1.86 10.37
N ASP A 61 -4.89 -3.12 10.69
CA ASP A 61 -6.03 -3.60 11.47
C ASP A 61 -5.76 -3.48 12.98
N SER A 62 -6.83 -3.43 13.77
CA SER A 62 -6.77 -3.43 15.24
C SER A 62 -6.01 -4.62 15.85
N SER A 63 -5.91 -5.73 15.12
CA SER A 63 -5.18 -6.95 15.48
C SER A 63 -3.66 -6.89 15.24
N ASP A 64 -3.11 -5.72 14.93
CA ASP A 64 -1.68 -5.54 14.57
C ASP A 64 -1.26 -6.33 13.32
N THR A 65 -2.21 -6.49 12.40
CA THR A 65 -2.00 -7.11 11.09
C THR A 65 -2.25 -6.10 9.97
N TYR A 66 -1.60 -6.29 8.83
CA TYR A 66 -1.83 -5.47 7.65
C TYR A 66 -2.75 -6.16 6.66
N THR A 67 -3.82 -5.47 6.26
CA THR A 67 -4.61 -5.82 5.09
C THR A 67 -4.04 -5.12 3.86
N VAL A 68 -3.57 -5.89 2.89
CA VAL A 68 -3.09 -5.35 1.60
C VAL A 68 -4.17 -5.51 0.54
N ILE A 69 -4.56 -4.40 -0.08
CA ILE A 69 -5.54 -4.35 -1.17
C ILE A 69 -4.84 -3.88 -2.42
N SER A 70 -4.95 -4.66 -3.49
CA SER A 70 -4.37 -4.32 -4.78
C SER A 70 -5.40 -3.81 -5.77
N PHE A 71 -4.98 -2.85 -6.59
CA PHE A 71 -5.80 -2.21 -7.59
C PHE A 71 -5.07 -2.16 -8.92
N ARG A 72 -5.87 -2.20 -9.99
CA ARG A 72 -5.45 -1.89 -11.34
C ARG A 72 -6.10 -0.59 -11.78
N LYS A 73 -5.28 0.38 -12.20
CA LYS A 73 -5.73 1.62 -12.81
C LYS A 73 -5.79 1.43 -14.32
N LYS A 74 -6.96 1.57 -14.92
CA LYS A 74 -7.16 1.48 -16.38
C LYS A 74 -8.11 2.60 -16.82
N ARG A 75 -7.66 3.44 -17.76
CA ARG A 75 -8.44 4.56 -18.32
C ARG A 75 -9.05 5.47 -17.24
N GLY A 76 -8.27 5.81 -16.21
CA GLY A 76 -8.72 6.68 -15.11
C GLY A 76 -9.56 5.97 -14.04
N GLN A 77 -10.05 4.76 -14.29
CA GLN A 77 -10.82 3.97 -13.32
C GLN A 77 -9.91 3.06 -12.50
N LEU A 78 -10.30 2.81 -11.26
CA LEU A 78 -9.63 1.87 -10.34
C LEU A 78 -10.48 0.61 -10.20
N TYR A 79 -9.89 -0.53 -10.54
CA TYR A 79 -10.48 -1.85 -10.37
C TYR A 79 -9.78 -2.54 -9.21
N ARG A 80 -10.54 -2.99 -8.20
CA ARG A 80 -10.00 -3.79 -7.10
C ARG A 80 -9.71 -5.20 -7.61
N ASN A 81 -8.57 -5.76 -7.23
CA ASN A 81 -8.27 -7.16 -7.48
C ASN A 81 -8.71 -7.95 -6.24
N ASP A 82 -9.90 -8.57 -6.30
CA ASP A 82 -10.52 -9.23 -5.14
C ASP A 82 -9.81 -10.53 -4.70
N GLY A 83 -8.90 -11.07 -5.53
CA GLY A 83 -8.17 -12.31 -5.25
C GLY A 83 -6.83 -12.16 -4.53
N ALA A 84 -6.46 -10.97 -4.03
CA ALA A 84 -5.14 -10.69 -3.47
C ALA A 84 -5.21 -9.84 -2.21
N VAL A 85 -5.96 -10.32 -1.21
CA VAL A 85 -5.92 -9.80 0.16
C VAL A 85 -4.87 -10.61 0.92
N TYR A 86 -3.71 -10.00 1.16
CA TYR A 86 -2.67 -10.61 1.98
C TYR A 86 -2.75 -10.01 3.38
N VAL A 87 -2.89 -10.89 4.38
CA VAL A 87 -2.74 -10.54 5.78
C VAL A 87 -1.28 -10.78 6.15
N VAL A 88 -0.54 -9.71 6.42
CA VAL A 88 0.85 -9.80 6.86
C VAL A 88 0.89 -9.45 8.34
N VAL A 89 1.46 -10.34 9.16
CA VAL A 89 1.68 -10.09 10.59
C VAL A 89 2.78 -9.03 10.72
N GLY A 90 2.51 -7.94 11.43
CA GLY A 90 3.51 -6.93 11.74
C GLY A 90 4.60 -7.54 12.62
N VAL A 91 5.78 -7.80 12.06
CA VAL A 91 6.95 -8.11 12.89
C VAL A 91 7.44 -6.77 13.46
N ARG A 92 7.42 -6.64 14.77
CA ARG A 92 7.93 -5.47 15.50
C ARG A 92 9.43 -5.28 15.27
#